data_AF-A0A6J1S1L5-F1
#
_entry.id   AF-A0A6J1S1L5-F1
#
_cell.length_a   1.000
_cell.length_b   1.000
_cell.length_c   1.000
_cell.angle_alpha   90.00
_cell.angle_beta   90.00
_cell.angle_gamma   90.00
#
_symmetry.space_group_name_H-M   'P 1'
#
loop_
_entity.id
_entity.type
_entity.pdbx_description
1 polymer ?
#
loop_
_entity_poly.entity_id
_entity_poly.type
_entity_poly.pdbx_seq_one_letter_code
_entity_poly.pdbx_strand_id
1 'polypeptide(L)'
;MAAPTAVDLELESRVKKASERISENMHIVANEPSLAFYRLQEHVRKSLPPMVENRVEVIKLHRELQGHCYDVEYAVSAVKSMEEAGPHFENMKELIKSATNYRQQLKMDESRKGKKESSVYKRLSAHIPLDLPDLPELGNALRETANRVESMMAEARHSNAEH
;
A
#
# COMPACT_ATOMS: atom_id res chain seq x y z
N MET A 1 -89.64 -4.90 -71.95
CA MET A 1 -88.30 -5.14 -71.37
C MET A 1 -87.28 -4.70 -72.40
N ALA A 2 -86.61 -3.57 -72.16
CA ALA A 2 -85.60 -3.06 -73.09
C ALA A 2 -84.35 -3.96 -73.01
N ALA A 3 -83.83 -4.41 -74.15
CA ALA A 3 -82.61 -5.19 -74.21
C ALA A 3 -81.42 -4.32 -73.76
N PRO A 4 -80.46 -4.85 -72.99
CA PRO A 4 -79.28 -4.10 -72.59
C PRO A 4 -78.53 -3.67 -73.85
N THR A 5 -78.27 -2.37 -73.95
CA THR A 5 -77.49 -1.82 -75.08
C THR A 5 -76.04 -2.24 -74.94
N ALA A 6 -75.30 -2.36 -76.04
CA ALA A 6 -73.90 -2.82 -76.03
C ALA A 6 -72.98 -1.98 -75.11
N VAL A 7 -73.32 -0.71 -74.88
CA VAL A 7 -72.64 0.21 -73.96
C VAL A 7 -72.77 -0.24 -72.50
N ASP A 8 -73.91 -0.82 -72.14
CA ASP A 8 -74.22 -1.29 -70.77
C ASP A 8 -73.40 -2.53 -70.41
N LEU A 9 -73.25 -3.46 -71.36
CA LEU A 9 -72.42 -4.66 -71.21
C LEU A 9 -70.92 -4.33 -71.11
N GLU A 10 -70.45 -3.33 -71.85
CA GLU A 10 -69.07 -2.86 -71.75
C GLU A 10 -68.80 -2.20 -70.39
N LEU A 11 -69.75 -1.40 -69.92
CA LEU A 11 -69.66 -0.74 -68.62
C LEU A 11 -69.62 -1.77 -67.48
N GLU A 12 -70.49 -2.79 -67.50
CA GLU A 12 -70.45 -3.88 -66.52
C GLU A 12 -69.10 -4.60 -66.51
N SER A 13 -68.53 -4.89 -67.68
CA SER A 13 -67.21 -5.53 -67.77
C SER A 13 -66.11 -4.67 -67.15
N ARG A 14 -66.14 -3.35 -67.37
CA ARG A 14 -65.18 -2.41 -66.79
C ARG A 14 -65.34 -2.29 -65.28
N VAL A 15 -66.58 -2.21 -64.79
CA VAL A 15 -66.89 -2.15 -63.35
C VAL A 15 -66.43 -3.43 -62.64
N LYS A 16 -66.69 -4.61 -63.23
CA LYS A 16 -66.24 -5.89 -62.68
C LYS A 16 -64.71 -5.95 -62.57
N LYS A 17 -63.99 -5.61 -63.65
CA LYS A 17 -62.52 -5.57 -63.64
C LYS A 17 -61.95 -4.58 -62.63
N ALA A 18 -62.58 -3.42 -62.47
CA ALA A 18 -62.16 -2.43 -61.47
C ALA A 18 -62.36 -2.96 -60.04
N SER A 19 -63.50 -3.60 -59.77
CA SER A 19 -63.81 -4.20 -58.47
C SER A 19 -62.84 -5.34 -58.11
N GLU A 20 -62.54 -6.23 -59.05
CA GLU A 20 -61.56 -7.32 -58.87
C GLU A 20 -60.16 -6.76 -58.55
N ARG A 21 -59.71 -5.74 -59.28
CA ARG A 21 -58.42 -5.07 -59.02
C ARG A 21 -58.36 -4.40 -57.65
N ILE A 22 -59.44 -3.75 -57.21
CA ILE A 22 -59.51 -3.14 -55.89
C ILE A 22 -59.42 -4.22 -54.80
N SER A 23 -60.13 -5.35 -54.98
CA SER A 23 -60.10 -6.46 -54.03
C SER A 23 -58.70 -7.08 -53.91
N GLU A 24 -58.04 -7.33 -55.04
CA GLU A 24 -56.68 -7.88 -55.08
C GLU A 24 -55.66 -6.95 -54.41
N ASN A 25 -55.70 -5.66 -54.76
CA ASN A 25 -54.83 -4.66 -54.16
C ASN A 25 -55.07 -4.54 -52.65
N MET A 26 -56.32 -4.67 -52.19
CA MET A 26 -56.63 -4.64 -50.77
C MET A 26 -56.03 -5.83 -50.03
N HIS A 27 -56.00 -7.03 -50.63
CA HIS A 27 -55.33 -8.19 -50.04
C HIS A 27 -53.81 -8.01 -49.98
N ILE A 28 -53.19 -7.43 -51.00
CA ILE A 28 -51.76 -7.13 -51.01
C ILE A 28 -51.43 -6.10 -49.91
N VAL A 29 -52.20 -5.01 -49.85
CA VAL A 29 -52.01 -3.92 -48.88
C VAL A 29 -52.31 -4.37 -47.44
N ALA A 30 -53.22 -5.32 -47.22
CA ALA A 30 -53.52 -5.83 -45.88
C ALA A 30 -52.47 -6.84 -45.36
N ASN A 31 -51.89 -7.65 -46.25
CA ASN A 31 -51.00 -8.74 -45.87
C ASN A 31 -49.53 -8.33 -45.79
N GLU A 32 -49.04 -7.47 -46.68
CA GLU A 32 -47.63 -7.05 -46.70
C GLU A 32 -47.20 -6.30 -45.42
N PRO A 33 -48.00 -5.37 -44.86
CA PRO A 33 -47.67 -4.75 -43.57
C PRO A 33 -47.66 -5.77 -42.43
N SER A 34 -48.60 -6.71 -42.42
CA SER A 34 -48.69 -7.76 -41.38
C SER A 34 -47.45 -8.67 -41.42
N LEU A 35 -47.00 -9.05 -42.61
CA LEU A 35 -45.79 -9.86 -42.80
C LEU A 35 -44.52 -9.07 -42.43
N ALA A 36 -44.47 -7.78 -42.77
CA ALA A 36 -43.37 -6.90 -42.38
C ALA A 36 -43.27 -6.78 -40.85
N PHE A 37 -44.39 -6.57 -40.15
CA PHE A 37 -44.43 -6.51 -38.68
C PHE A 37 -44.05 -7.85 -38.04
N TYR A 38 -44.47 -8.98 -38.61
CA TYR A 38 -44.05 -10.30 -38.13
C TYR A 38 -42.53 -10.50 -38.24
N ARG A 39 -41.93 -10.11 -39.39
CA ARG A 39 -40.46 -10.18 -39.57
C ARG A 39 -39.72 -9.28 -38.58
N LEU A 40 -40.25 -8.08 -38.31
CA LEU A 40 -39.69 -7.17 -37.32
C LEU A 40 -39.78 -7.77 -35.91
N GLN A 41 -40.93 -8.32 -35.54
CA GLN A 41 -41.13 -8.97 -34.24
C GLN A 41 -40.15 -10.13 -34.05
N GLU A 42 -40.00 -11.00 -35.05
CA GLU A 42 -39.04 -12.11 -35.00
C GLU A 42 -37.59 -11.63 -34.88
N HIS A 43 -37.21 -10.58 -35.61
CA HIS A 43 -35.87 -9.99 -35.51
C HIS A 43 -35.62 -9.42 -34.11
N VAL A 44 -36.57 -8.66 -33.55
CA VAL A 44 -36.47 -8.14 -32.17
C VAL A 44 -36.36 -9.29 -31.17
N ARG A 45 -37.22 -10.30 -31.29
CA ARG A 45 -37.23 -11.48 -30.41
C ARG A 45 -35.90 -12.24 -30.44
N LYS A 46 -35.24 -12.32 -31.60
CA LYS A 46 -33.95 -13.03 -31.77
C LYS A 46 -32.75 -12.18 -31.36
N SER A 47 -32.77 -10.89 -31.68
CA SER A 47 -31.58 -10.03 -31.56
C SER A 47 -31.49 -9.31 -30.22
N LEU A 48 -32.63 -9.02 -29.58
CA LEU A 48 -32.66 -8.27 -28.32
C LEU A 48 -32.11 -9.06 -27.12
N PRO A 49 -32.47 -10.34 -26.89
CA PRO A 49 -31.94 -11.10 -25.75
C PRO A 49 -30.40 -11.17 -25.69
N PRO A 50 -29.67 -11.59 -26.75
CA PRO A 50 -28.20 -11.64 -26.68
C PRO A 50 -27.59 -10.24 -26.56
N MET A 51 -28.23 -9.20 -27.11
CA MET A 51 -27.76 -7.82 -26.93
C MET A 51 -27.86 -7.36 -25.47
N VAL A 52 -28.94 -7.73 -24.76
CA VAL A 52 -29.11 -7.43 -23.33
C VAL A 52 -28.10 -8.21 -22.49
N GLU A 53 -27.89 -9.50 -22.79
CA GLU A 53 -26.89 -10.34 -22.12
C GLU A 53 -25.48 -9.75 -22.26
N ASN A 54 -25.07 -9.42 -23.49
CA ASN A 54 -23.79 -8.76 -23.75
C ASN A 54 -23.66 -7.43 -23.01
N ARG A 55 -24.73 -6.63 -22.95
CA ARG A 55 -24.73 -5.37 -22.18
C ARG A 55 -24.48 -5.63 -20.69
N VAL A 56 -25.10 -6.64 -20.12
CA VAL A 56 -24.88 -7.01 -18.70
C VAL A 56 -23.45 -7.47 -18.48
N GLU A 57 -22.90 -8.27 -19.38
CA GLU A 57 -21.51 -8.73 -19.33
C GLU A 57 -20.52 -7.56 -19.40
N VAL A 58 -20.71 -6.63 -20.34
CA VAL A 58 -19.89 -5.42 -20.44
C VAL A 58 -19.93 -4.59 -19.16
N ILE A 59 -21.11 -4.44 -18.54
CA ILE A 59 -21.24 -3.72 -17.27
C ILE A 59 -20.48 -4.44 -16.14
N LYS A 60 -20.54 -5.77 -16.10
CA LYS A 60 -19.78 -6.57 -15.11
C LYS A 60 -18.28 -6.37 -15.31
N LEU A 61 -17.78 -6.54 -16.53
CA LEU A 61 -16.36 -6.36 -16.87
C LEU A 61 -15.88 -4.94 -16.55
N HIS A 62 -16.71 -3.93 -16.83
CA HIS A 62 -16.38 -2.56 -16.51
C HIS A 62 -16.20 -2.33 -15.01
N ARG A 63 -17.09 -2.91 -14.17
CA ARG A 63 -16.97 -2.82 -12.70
C ARG A 63 -15.72 -3.52 -12.18
N GLU A 64 -15.40 -4.68 -12.73
CA GLU A 64 -14.20 -5.45 -12.37
C GLU A 64 -12.93 -4.70 -12.76
N LEU A 65 -12.88 -4.15 -13.98
CA LEU A 65 -11.78 -3.30 -14.44
C LEU A 65 -11.61 -2.08 -13.54
N GLN A 66 -12.71 -1.43 -13.15
CA GLN A 66 -12.67 -0.29 -12.25
C GLN A 66 -12.09 -0.69 -10.88
N GLY A 67 -12.47 -1.85 -10.34
CA GLY A 67 -11.87 -2.42 -9.13
C GLY A 67 -10.35 -2.59 -9.26
N HIS A 68 -9.89 -3.19 -10.36
CA HIS A 68 -8.46 -3.35 -10.61
C HIS A 68 -7.72 -2.03 -10.78
N CYS A 69 -8.33 -1.01 -11.39
CA CYS A 69 -7.75 0.32 -11.44
C CYS A 69 -7.51 0.89 -10.02
N TYR A 70 -8.48 0.73 -9.11
CA TYR A 70 -8.30 1.17 -7.72
C TYR A 70 -7.18 0.41 -7.00
N ASP A 71 -7.09 -0.91 -7.18
CA ASP A 71 -6.02 -1.72 -6.58
C ASP A 71 -4.64 -1.26 -7.08
N VAL A 72 -4.52 -0.96 -8.37
CA VAL A 72 -3.28 -0.46 -8.99
C VAL A 72 -2.93 0.93 -8.47
N GLU A 73 -3.90 1.86 -8.43
CA GLU A 73 -3.69 3.21 -7.89
C GLU A 73 -3.26 3.16 -6.41
N TYR A 74 -3.85 2.25 -5.63
CA TYR A 74 -3.47 2.02 -4.25
C TYR A 74 -2.04 1.48 -4.14
N ALA A 75 -1.69 0.46 -4.91
CA ALA A 75 -0.34 -0.10 -4.91
C ALA A 75 0.72 0.94 -5.31
N VAL A 76 0.44 1.75 -6.34
CA VAL A 76 1.33 2.85 -6.76
C VAL A 76 1.49 3.88 -5.64
N SER A 77 0.41 4.23 -4.96
CA SER A 77 0.44 5.18 -3.84
C SER A 77 1.24 4.64 -2.66
N ALA A 78 1.13 3.34 -2.37
CA ALA A 78 1.93 2.68 -1.33
C ALA A 78 3.42 2.65 -1.67
N VAL A 79 3.79 2.38 -2.93
CA VAL A 79 5.20 2.43 -3.36
C VAL A 79 5.75 3.86 -3.24
N LYS A 80 4.98 4.87 -3.65
CA LYS A 80 5.38 6.28 -3.51
C LYS A 80 5.58 6.67 -2.04
N SER A 81 4.68 6.27 -1.14
CA SER A 81 4.84 6.60 0.28
C SER A 81 6.05 5.91 0.90
N MET A 82 6.42 4.72 0.43
CA MET A 82 7.67 4.05 0.82
C MET A 82 8.90 4.81 0.34
N GLU A 83 8.88 5.35 -0.89
CA GLU A 83 9.95 6.20 -1.42
C GLU A 83 10.08 7.51 -0.63
N GLU A 84 8.95 8.15 -0.31
CA GLU A 84 8.88 9.34 0.54
C GLU A 84 9.39 9.09 1.97
N ALA A 85 9.36 7.85 2.46
CA ALA A 85 9.94 7.49 3.76
C ALA A 85 11.48 7.40 3.74
N GLY A 86 12.12 7.39 2.57
CA GLY A 86 13.57 7.30 2.40
C GLY A 86 14.39 8.30 3.24
N PRO A 87 14.08 9.61 3.22
CA PRO A 87 14.76 10.62 4.03
C PRO A 87 14.67 10.36 5.55
N HIS A 88 13.56 9.78 6.03
CA HIS A 88 13.41 9.42 7.44
C HIS A 88 14.36 8.28 7.83
N PHE A 89 14.49 7.27 6.98
CA PHE A 89 15.46 6.19 7.19
C PHE A 89 16.90 6.68 7.12
N GLU A 90 17.20 7.62 6.22
CA GLU A 90 18.53 8.22 6.12
C GLU A 90 18.90 9.02 7.38
N ASN A 91 17.96 9.84 7.88
CA ASN A 91 18.13 10.56 9.14
C ASN A 91 18.34 9.59 10.32
N MET A 92 17.50 8.55 10.42
CA MET A 92 17.62 7.53 11.46
C MET A 92 19.01 6.85 11.42
N LYS A 93 19.52 6.53 10.23
CA LYS A 93 20.86 5.97 10.04
C LYS A 93 21.95 6.94 10.55
N GLU A 94 21.88 8.22 10.22
CA GLU A 94 22.86 9.21 10.66
C GLU A 94 22.83 9.45 12.18
N LEU A 95 21.64 9.44 12.80
CA LEU A 95 21.50 9.48 14.25
C LEU A 95 22.15 8.27 14.92
N ILE A 96 21.95 7.06 14.39
CA ILE A 96 22.55 5.83 14.93
C ILE A 96 24.08 5.86 14.81
N LYS A 97 24.62 6.31 13.66
CA LYS A 97 26.07 6.50 13.50
C LYS A 97 26.61 7.49 14.51
N SER A 98 25.94 8.62 14.69
CA SER A 98 26.34 9.66 15.64
C SER A 98 26.34 9.14 17.08
N ALA A 99 25.29 8.41 17.48
CA ALA A 99 25.21 7.77 18.80
C ALA A 99 26.32 6.71 19.01
N THR A 100 26.63 5.93 17.98
CA THR A 100 27.71 4.91 18.02
C THR A 100 29.07 5.57 18.21
N ASN A 101 29.34 6.63 17.45
CA ASN A 101 30.57 7.42 17.57
C ASN A 101 30.68 8.06 18.96
N TYR A 102 29.60 8.62 19.47
CA TYR A 102 29.55 9.21 20.80
C TYR A 102 29.85 8.17 21.88
N ARG A 103 29.25 6.98 21.80
CA ARG A 103 29.56 5.86 22.71
C ARG A 103 31.04 5.46 22.64
N GLN A 104 31.63 5.44 21.45
CA GLN A 104 33.05 5.11 21.31
C GLN A 104 33.96 6.17 21.94
N GLN A 105 33.62 7.45 21.80
CA GLN A 105 34.33 8.55 22.46
C GLN A 105 34.28 8.41 23.98
N LEU A 106 33.09 8.15 24.55
CA LEU A 106 32.93 7.92 25.99
C LEU A 106 33.82 6.78 26.50
N LYS A 107 33.85 5.64 25.80
CA LYS A 107 34.74 4.51 26.16
C LYS A 107 36.22 4.87 26.15
N MET A 108 36.65 5.68 25.18
CA MET A 108 38.04 6.15 25.10
C MET A 108 38.39 7.09 26.25
N ASP A 109 37.46 7.97 26.63
CA ASP A 109 37.63 8.88 27.75
C ASP A 109 37.60 8.16 29.10
N GLU A 110 36.74 7.16 29.28
CA GLU A 110 36.75 6.26 30.45
C GLU A 110 38.09 5.50 30.57
N SER A 111 38.58 4.93 29.47
CA SER A 111 39.88 4.23 29.44
C SER A 111 41.05 5.18 29.76
N ARG A 112 40.95 6.46 29.37
CA ARG A 112 41.93 7.50 29.72
C ARG A 112 41.85 7.89 31.19
N LYS A 113 40.65 8.00 31.77
CA LYS A 113 40.45 8.25 33.21
C LYS A 113 41.00 7.10 34.05
N GLY A 114 40.73 5.85 33.68
CA GLY A 114 41.29 4.67 34.37
C GLY A 114 42.83 4.61 34.34
N LYS A 115 43.48 5.09 33.27
CA LYS A 115 44.96 5.20 33.22
C LYS A 115 45.52 6.33 34.09
N LYS A 116 44.80 7.45 34.24
CA LYS A 116 45.21 8.54 35.15
C LYS A 116 45.10 8.15 36.64
N GLU A 117 44.25 7.18 36.97
CA GLU A 117 44.14 6.62 38.32
C GLU A 117 45.21 5.58 38.66
N SER A 118 46.07 5.18 37.72
CA SER A 118 47.42 4.68 38.03
C SER A 118 48.27 5.87 38.52
N SER A 119 47.79 6.42 39.62
CA SER A 119 48.18 7.68 40.23
C SER A 119 49.65 7.59 40.61
N VAL A 120 50.31 8.74 40.57
CA VAL A 120 51.67 8.95 41.07
C VAL A 120 51.82 8.35 42.48
N TYR A 121 50.74 8.31 43.27
CA TYR A 121 50.65 7.60 44.54
C TYR A 121 50.99 6.09 44.46
N LYS A 122 50.49 5.36 43.47
CA LYS A 122 50.77 3.92 43.30
C LYS A 122 52.21 3.64 42.86
N ARG A 123 52.81 4.56 42.11
CA ARG A 123 54.21 4.48 41.68
C ARG A 123 55.19 4.88 42.79
N LEU A 124 54.84 5.88 43.59
CA LEU A 124 55.66 6.31 44.73
C LEU A 124 55.55 5.32 45.89
N SER A 125 54.36 4.81 46.21
CA SER A 125 54.18 3.84 47.30
C SER A 125 54.92 2.51 47.05
N ALA A 126 55.09 2.09 45.80
CA ALA A 126 55.84 0.89 45.44
C ALA A 126 57.35 1.01 45.67
N HIS A 127 57.89 2.23 45.81
CA HIS A 127 59.33 2.49 45.91
C HIS A 127 59.76 3.18 47.21
N ILE A 128 58.88 3.34 48.21
CA ILE A 128 59.28 3.77 49.55
C ILE A 128 59.75 2.52 50.32
N PRO A 129 61.05 2.36 50.60
CA PRO A 129 61.52 1.30 51.48
C PRO A 129 61.14 1.70 52.91
N LEU A 130 60.12 1.04 53.46
CA LEU A 130 59.61 1.22 54.83
C LEU A 130 60.40 0.40 55.87
N ASP A 131 61.65 0.05 55.58
CA ASP A 131 62.56 -0.52 56.59
C ASP A 131 63.30 0.63 57.28
N LEU A 132 62.68 1.17 58.33
CA LEU A 132 63.36 2.02 59.29
C LEU A 132 63.74 1.14 60.50
N PRO A 133 65.04 0.92 60.77
CA PRO A 133 65.51 -0.17 61.62
C PRO A 133 65.22 -0.03 63.13
N ASP A 134 64.61 1.07 63.59
CA ASP A 134 64.45 1.36 65.02
C ASP A 134 63.02 1.40 65.56
N LEU A 135 61.95 1.16 64.77
CA LEU A 135 60.59 1.09 65.34
C LEU A 135 59.59 0.30 64.44
N PRO A 136 59.42 -1.03 64.63
CA PRO A 136 58.62 -1.90 63.75
C PRO A 136 57.09 -1.75 63.89
N GLU A 137 56.58 -1.23 65.01
CA GLU A 137 55.13 -1.07 65.23
C GLU A 137 54.52 0.03 64.35
N LEU A 138 55.27 1.09 64.06
CA LEU A 138 54.78 2.26 63.32
C LEU A 138 54.61 1.97 61.82
N GLY A 139 55.54 1.22 61.22
CA GLY A 139 55.48 0.83 59.81
C GLY A 139 54.30 -0.09 59.50
N ASN A 140 54.02 -1.04 60.39
CA ASN A 140 52.86 -1.94 60.27
C ASN A 140 51.54 -1.20 60.47
N ALA A 141 51.46 -0.30 61.45
CA ALA A 141 50.27 0.51 61.69
C ALA A 141 49.94 1.42 60.48
N LEU A 142 50.96 2.04 59.88
CA LEU A 142 50.80 2.87 58.68
C LEU A 142 50.36 2.06 57.46
N ARG A 143 50.92 0.86 57.26
CA ARG A 143 50.52 -0.05 56.18
C ARG A 143 49.09 -0.54 56.34
N GLU A 144 48.68 -0.90 57.55
CA GLU A 144 47.30 -1.30 57.85
C GLU A 144 46.32 -0.14 57.65
N THR A 145 46.71 1.07 58.07
CA THR A 145 45.90 2.28 57.89
C THR A 145 45.76 2.62 56.40
N ALA A 146 46.84 2.52 55.63
CA ALA A 146 46.80 2.72 54.18
C ALA A 146 45.87 1.72 53.48
N ASN A 147 45.93 0.44 53.85
CA ASN A 147 45.05 -0.60 53.31
C ASN A 147 43.57 -0.37 53.68
N ARG A 148 43.28 0.07 54.91
CA ARG A 148 41.91 0.40 55.34
C ARG A 148 41.34 1.60 54.58
N VAL A 149 42.14 2.64 54.38
CA VAL A 149 41.74 3.85 53.63
C VAL A 149 41.51 3.50 52.15
N GLU A 150 42.32 2.62 51.56
CA GLU A 150 42.12 2.14 50.18
C GLU A 150 40.81 1.34 50.05
N SER A 151 40.48 0.48 51.02
CA SER A 151 39.20 -0.26 51.05
C SER A 151 37.99 0.67 51.15
N MET A 152 38.04 1.67 52.03
CA MET A 152 36.94 2.65 52.17
C MET A 152 36.75 3.51 50.91
N MET A 153 37.84 3.89 50.23
CA MET A 153 37.76 4.64 48.98
C MET A 153 37.22 3.80 47.81
N ALA A 154 37.52 2.49 47.78
CA ALA A 154 36.97 1.58 46.79
C ALA A 154 35.45 1.40 46.98
N GLU A 155 34.98 1.24 48.21
CA GLU A 155 33.55 1.16 48.53
C GLU A 155 32.78 2.45 48.16
N ALA A 156 33.35 3.62 48.48
CA ALA A 156 32.74 4.92 48.14
C ALA A 156 32.63 5.18 46.63
N ARG A 157 33.50 4.57 45.82
CA ARG A 157 33.45 4.66 44.35
C ARG A 157 32.36 3.77 43.77
N HIS A 158 32.10 2.61 44.37
CA HIS A 158 31.01 1.73 43.95
C HIS A 158 29.64 2.30 44.34
N SER A 159 29.51 2.95 45.51
CA SER A 159 28.24 3.56 45.94
C SER A 159 27.79 4.76 45.10
N ASN A 160 28.72 5.51 44.50
CA ASN A 160 28.42 6.67 43.64
C ASN A 160 28.05 6.30 42.20
N ALA A 161 28.12 5.02 41.82
CA ALA A 161 27.81 4.54 40.47
C ALA A 161 26.37 3.99 40.32
N GLU A 162 25.61 3.88 41.42
CA GLU A 162 24.23 3.34 41.44
C GLU A 162 23.13 4.42 41.62
N HIS A 163 23.45 5.71 41.45
CA HIS A 163 22.48 6.82 41.39
C HIS A 163 22.46 7.54 40.05
#